data_AF-A0A2T9ZAA2-F1
#
_entry.id   AF-A0A2T9ZAA2-F1
#
_cell.length_a   1.000
_cell.length_b   1.000
_cell.length_c   1.000
_cell.angle_alpha   90.00
_cell.angle_beta   90.00
_cell.angle_gamma   90.00
#
_symmetry.space_group_name_H-M   'P 1'
#
loop_
_entity.id
_entity.type
_entity.pdbx_description
1 polymer ?
#
loop_
_entity_poly.entity_id
_entity_poly.type
_entity_poly.pdbx_seq_one_letter_code
_entity_poly.pdbx_strand_id
1 'polypeptide(L)'
;MFSNHREIELKVLSSKIYTIAWSNSGTMLAAGDYEGKVRIWKPESTKESFELVKNNSHVTKLCWSPTNEEHLAVATFDKILNIFNVSKKAPVNVFHTFGGNINMSWSPDGKYLAVGNRDDCLTIYNLQTGATLSHTKFNFEINEMCWDNSVSEFFLATGKGPILVFKFPEMTQLRELSGHITNCYSIDMDPSVS
;
A
#
# COMPACT_ATOMS: atom_id res chain seq x y z
N MET A 1 -26.29 18.51 -10.60
CA MET A 1 -27.16 17.82 -9.62
C MET A 1 -26.43 16.58 -9.12
N PHE A 2 -25.76 16.66 -7.97
CA PHE A 2 -25.28 15.48 -7.23
C PHE A 2 -26.22 15.29 -6.04
N SER A 3 -27.49 14.98 -6.30
CA SER A 3 -28.55 15.01 -5.28
C SER A 3 -28.75 13.69 -4.53
N ASN A 4 -27.95 12.66 -4.80
CA ASN A 4 -27.93 11.41 -4.04
C ASN A 4 -26.52 11.14 -3.53
N HIS A 5 -26.08 11.88 -2.51
CA HIS A 5 -24.93 11.46 -1.72
C HIS A 5 -25.45 10.66 -0.53
N ARG A 6 -24.96 9.44 -0.38
CA ARG A 6 -25.20 8.61 0.81
C ARG A 6 -23.96 8.72 1.68
N GLU A 7 -24.09 9.42 2.80
CA GLU A 7 -23.05 9.46 3.82
C GLU A 7 -23.29 8.34 4.83
N ILE A 8 -22.24 7.57 5.14
CA ILE A 8 -22.27 6.54 6.18
C ILE A 8 -21.11 6.84 7.14
N GLU A 9 -21.43 7.26 8.36
CA GLU A 9 -20.42 7.48 9.39
C GLU A 9 -20.12 6.17 10.13
N LEU A 10 -18.87 5.69 10.00
CA LEU A 10 -18.46 4.38 10.50
C LEU A 10 -17.62 4.50 11.79
N LYS A 11 -18.27 4.74 12.93
CA LYS A 11 -17.63 5.02 14.25
C LYS A 11 -17.05 3.80 14.98
N VAL A 12 -16.36 2.89 14.30
CA VAL A 12 -15.93 1.62 14.93
C VAL A 12 -14.44 1.57 15.28
N LEU A 13 -13.63 2.44 14.70
CA LEU A 13 -12.24 2.63 15.11
C LEU A 13 -12.17 3.84 16.04
N SER A 14 -11.60 3.65 17.23
CA SER A 14 -11.54 4.67 18.30
C SER A 14 -10.22 5.44 18.34
N SER A 15 -9.33 5.17 17.39
CA SER A 15 -8.01 5.80 17.27
C SER A 15 -7.82 6.41 15.89
N LYS A 16 -6.73 7.17 15.71
CA LYS A 16 -6.42 7.85 14.46
C LYS A 16 -6.29 6.82 13.33
N ILE A 17 -7.09 7.00 12.28
CA ILE A 17 -6.99 6.25 11.03
C ILE A 17 -5.83 6.84 10.22
N TYR A 18 -4.88 5.99 9.84
CA TYR A 18 -3.71 6.39 9.04
C TYR A 18 -3.88 6.08 7.55
N THR A 19 -4.68 5.07 7.24
CA THR A 19 -4.80 4.54 5.88
C THR A 19 -6.17 3.95 5.66
N ILE A 20 -6.66 4.12 4.44
CA ILE A 20 -7.84 3.47 3.89
C ILE A 20 -7.49 2.90 2.53
N ALA A 21 -8.17 1.82 2.12
CA ALA A 21 -8.00 1.25 0.80
C ALA A 21 -9.30 0.60 0.32
N TRP A 22 -9.69 0.88 -0.92
CA TRP A 22 -10.77 0.20 -1.60
C TRP A 22 -10.25 -1.03 -2.33
N SER A 23 -11.04 -2.11 -2.26
CA SER A 23 -10.85 -3.29 -3.11
C SER A 23 -11.09 -2.96 -4.58
N ASN A 24 -10.56 -3.77 -5.49
CA ASN A 24 -10.59 -3.47 -6.92
C ASN A 24 -12.02 -3.45 -7.48
N SER A 25 -12.91 -4.30 -6.96
CA SER A 25 -14.33 -4.27 -7.32
C SER A 25 -15.10 -3.09 -6.70
N GLY A 26 -14.51 -2.35 -5.76
CA GLY A 26 -15.17 -1.32 -4.99
C GLY A 26 -16.18 -1.84 -3.96
N THR A 27 -16.25 -3.15 -3.72
CA THR A 27 -17.26 -3.75 -2.83
C THR A 27 -16.84 -3.78 -1.36
N MET A 28 -15.52 -3.71 -1.10
CA MET A 28 -14.94 -3.67 0.24
C MET A 28 -14.07 -2.44 0.44
N LEU A 29 -14.22 -1.82 1.62
CA LEU A 29 -13.35 -0.76 2.14
C LEU A 29 -12.59 -1.29 3.35
N ALA A 30 -11.28 -1.09 3.40
CA ALA A 30 -10.44 -1.37 4.55
C ALA A 30 -9.95 -0.07 5.20
N ALA A 31 -9.84 -0.05 6.52
CA ALA A 31 -9.18 1.02 7.26
C ALA A 31 -8.28 0.47 8.36
N GLY A 32 -7.13 1.12 8.54
CA GLY A 32 -6.10 0.77 9.52
C GLY A 32 -5.83 1.93 10.49
N ASP A 33 -5.73 1.63 11.78
CA ASP A 33 -5.53 2.64 12.82
C ASP A 33 -4.18 2.56 13.57
N TYR A 34 -3.95 3.54 14.43
CA TYR A 34 -2.78 3.63 15.31
C TYR A 34 -2.64 2.44 16.28
N GLU A 35 -3.74 1.82 16.68
CA GLU A 35 -3.75 0.69 17.63
C GLU A 35 -3.55 -0.65 16.92
N GLY A 36 -3.21 -0.62 15.63
CA GLY A 36 -2.92 -1.79 14.80
C GLY A 36 -4.16 -2.53 14.31
N LYS A 37 -5.37 -1.99 14.53
CA LYS A 37 -6.61 -2.62 14.08
C LYS A 37 -6.81 -2.39 12.59
N VAL A 38 -7.22 -3.45 11.90
CA VAL A 38 -7.73 -3.39 10.53
C VAL A 38 -9.18 -3.82 10.53
N ARG A 39 -10.05 -2.98 9.97
CA ARG A 39 -11.48 -3.29 9.83
C ARG A 39 -11.87 -3.21 8.35
N ILE A 40 -12.79 -4.09 7.97
CA ILE A 40 -13.35 -4.18 6.62
C ILE A 40 -14.83 -3.82 6.69
N TRP A 41 -15.31 -3.05 5.71
CA TRP A 41 -16.71 -2.72 5.50
C TRP A 41 -17.15 -3.13 4.11
N LYS A 42 -18.41 -3.56 3.98
CA LYS A 42 -19.10 -3.75 2.70
C LYS A 42 -20.21 -2.72 2.58
N PRO A 43 -19.99 -1.55 1.94
CA PRO A 43 -20.90 -0.39 2.02
C PRO A 43 -22.32 -0.65 1.50
N GLU A 44 -22.45 -1.53 0.50
CA GLU A 44 -23.75 -1.94 -0.04
C GLU A 44 -24.55 -2.82 0.94
N SER A 45 -23.87 -3.47 1.90
CA SER A 45 -24.51 -4.18 3.00
C SER A 45 -24.57 -3.27 4.23
N THR A 46 -25.78 -2.83 4.58
CA THR A 46 -26.02 -1.86 5.67
C THR A 46 -25.55 -2.29 7.07
N LYS A 47 -25.02 -3.52 7.25
CA LYS A 47 -24.62 -4.07 8.55
C LYS A 47 -23.32 -4.89 8.58
N GLU A 48 -22.57 -5.02 7.48
CA GLU A 48 -21.40 -5.90 7.44
C GLU A 48 -20.09 -5.12 7.56
N SER A 49 -19.63 -4.95 8.80
CA SER A 49 -18.21 -4.70 9.06
C SER A 49 -17.65 -5.77 9.99
N PHE A 50 -16.37 -6.07 9.85
CA PHE A 50 -15.69 -6.97 10.78
C PHE A 50 -14.25 -6.52 11.00
N GLU A 51 -13.75 -6.76 12.20
CA GLU A 51 -12.32 -6.67 12.48
C GLU A 51 -11.61 -7.84 11.80
N LEU A 52 -10.64 -7.52 10.95
CA LEU A 52 -9.81 -8.51 10.25
C LEU A 52 -8.69 -8.99 11.17
N VAL A 53 -8.01 -8.05 11.82
CA VAL A 53 -6.87 -8.31 12.70
C VAL A 53 -6.64 -7.13 13.64
N LYS A 54 -6.02 -7.42 14.79
CA LYS A 54 -5.35 -6.45 15.65
C LYS A 54 -3.85 -6.78 15.70
N ASN A 55 -3.04 -5.95 15.04
CA ASN A 55 -1.58 -6.07 15.04
C ASN A 55 -0.99 -5.45 16.32
N ASN A 56 0.30 -5.72 16.58
CA ASN A 56 1.02 -5.22 17.76
C ASN A 56 1.54 -3.78 17.60
N SER A 57 1.39 -3.19 16.41
CA SER A 57 1.85 -1.85 16.08
C SER A 57 0.92 -1.19 15.07
N HIS A 58 1.02 0.13 14.95
CA HIS A 58 0.15 0.92 14.09
C HIS A 58 0.23 0.47 12.62
N VAL A 59 -0.94 0.45 11.97
CA VAL A 59 -1.05 0.16 10.54
C VAL A 59 -0.68 1.40 9.76
N THR A 60 0.39 1.31 8.97
CA THR A 60 0.95 2.46 8.23
C THR A 60 0.39 2.56 6.83
N LYS A 61 0.17 1.43 6.15
CA LYS A 61 -0.49 1.38 4.84
C LYS A 61 -1.30 0.09 4.65
N LEU A 62 -2.35 0.23 3.85
CA LEU A 62 -3.17 -0.85 3.32
C LEU A 62 -3.16 -0.81 1.79
N CYS A 63 -3.11 -1.97 1.14
CA CYS A 63 -3.26 -2.08 -0.30
C CYS A 63 -3.98 -3.39 -0.64
N TRP A 64 -5.09 -3.32 -1.37
CA TRP A 64 -5.76 -4.52 -1.87
C TRP A 64 -4.99 -5.11 -3.04
N SER A 65 -5.05 -6.43 -3.20
CA SER A 65 -4.44 -7.09 -4.34
C SER A 65 -5.19 -6.70 -5.62
N PRO A 66 -4.46 -6.31 -6.69
CA PRO A 66 -5.09 -5.98 -7.96
C PRO A 66 -5.61 -7.22 -8.71
N THR A 67 -5.13 -8.42 -8.35
CA THR A 67 -5.47 -9.68 -9.04
C THR A 67 -6.27 -10.66 -8.19
N ASN A 68 -6.44 -10.39 -6.89
CA ASN A 68 -7.22 -11.23 -5.98
C ASN A 68 -8.04 -10.39 -5.00
N GLU A 69 -9.34 -10.31 -5.25
CA GLU A 69 -10.30 -9.50 -4.48
C GLU A 69 -10.28 -9.77 -2.97
N GLU A 70 -9.89 -10.98 -2.55
CA GLU A 70 -9.88 -11.39 -1.14
C GLU A 70 -8.57 -11.08 -0.43
N HIS A 71 -7.56 -10.58 -1.13
CA HIS A 71 -6.23 -10.36 -0.58
C HIS A 71 -6.00 -8.89 -0.22
N LEU A 72 -5.64 -8.64 1.04
CA LEU A 72 -5.27 -7.33 1.56
C LEU A 72 -3.87 -7.39 2.15
N ALA A 73 -2.97 -6.55 1.63
CA ALA A 73 -1.68 -6.31 2.23
C ALA A 73 -1.81 -5.27 3.35
N VAL A 74 -1.18 -5.56 4.49
CA VAL A 74 -1.17 -4.76 5.71
C VAL A 74 0.27 -4.54 6.13
N ALA A 75 0.73 -3.30 6.03
CA ALA A 75 2.05 -2.90 6.50
C ALA A 75 1.94 -2.24 7.88
N THR A 76 2.82 -2.65 8.80
CA THR A 76 2.90 -2.09 10.15
C THR A 76 4.29 -1.57 10.47
N PHE A 77 4.37 -0.67 11.44
CA PHE A 77 5.63 -0.03 11.82
C PHE A 77 6.60 -0.96 12.56
N ASP A 78 6.13 -2.06 13.13
CA ASP A 78 6.96 -3.10 13.79
C ASP A 78 7.63 -4.08 12.81
N LYS A 79 7.83 -3.64 11.56
CA LYS A 79 8.56 -4.39 10.52
C LYS A 79 7.84 -5.65 10.05
N ILE A 80 6.51 -5.66 10.11
CA ILE A 80 5.70 -6.76 9.60
C ILE A 80 4.93 -6.28 8.37
N LEU A 81 4.98 -7.09 7.32
CA LEU A 81 4.07 -7.01 6.18
C LEU A 81 3.28 -8.32 6.15
N ASN A 82 1.96 -8.23 6.32
CA ASN A 82 1.07 -9.37 6.23
C ASN A 82 0.21 -9.26 4.96
N ILE A 83 0.00 -10.38 4.28
CA ILE A 83 -1.09 -10.51 3.29
C ILE A 83 -2.16 -11.36 3.94
N PHE A 84 -3.36 -10.82 4.07
CA PHE A 84 -4.52 -11.52 4.61
C PHE A 84 -5.43 -11.98 3.50
N ASN A 85 -6.01 -13.17 3.67
CA ASN A 85 -7.27 -13.51 3.01
C ASN A 85 -8.43 -13.04 3.90
N VAL A 86 -9.20 -12.07 3.43
CA VAL A 86 -10.20 -11.39 4.27
C VAL A 86 -11.41 -12.28 4.58
N SER A 87 -11.85 -13.12 3.65
CA SER A 87 -12.91 -14.11 3.90
C SER A 87 -12.51 -15.16 4.94
N LYS A 88 -11.25 -15.62 4.90
CA LYS A 88 -10.72 -16.59 5.89
C LYS A 88 -10.29 -15.93 7.21
N LYS A 89 -10.19 -14.61 7.24
CA LYS A 89 -9.67 -13.82 8.38
C LYS A 89 -8.32 -14.34 8.88
N ALA A 90 -7.45 -14.70 7.95
CA ALA A 90 -6.17 -15.34 8.25
C ALA A 90 -5.06 -14.83 7.33
N PRO A 91 -3.81 -14.71 7.83
CA PRO A 91 -2.68 -14.40 6.99
C PRO A 91 -2.41 -15.56 6.03
N VAL A 92 -2.13 -15.24 4.76
CA VAL A 92 -1.64 -16.18 3.74
C VAL A 92 -0.12 -16.07 3.57
N ASN A 93 0.43 -14.87 3.77
CA ASN A 93 1.87 -14.63 3.78
C ASN A 93 2.24 -13.64 4.89
N VAL A 94 3.42 -13.83 5.47
CA VAL A 94 4.01 -12.93 6.47
C VAL A 94 5.45 -12.66 6.06
N PHE A 95 5.82 -11.39 5.97
CA PHE A 95 7.17 -10.95 5.67
C PHE A 95 7.72 -10.15 6.84
N HIS A 96 8.89 -10.56 7.34
CA HIS A 96 9.69 -9.77 8.26
C HIS A 96 10.54 -8.80 7.44
N THR A 97 10.20 -7.52 7.52
CA THR A 97 10.85 -6.49 6.71
C THR A 97 12.07 -5.91 7.42
N PHE A 98 12.87 -5.15 6.68
CA PHE A 98 14.17 -4.65 7.16
C PHE A 98 14.04 -3.47 8.14
N GLY A 99 12.93 -2.72 8.12
CA GLY A 99 12.74 -1.50 8.91
C GLY A 99 11.26 -1.19 9.11
N GLY A 100 10.97 -0.12 9.87
CA GLY A 100 9.59 0.28 10.14
C GLY A 100 8.89 0.71 8.85
N ASN A 101 7.89 -0.06 8.41
CA ASN A 101 7.23 0.17 7.13
C ASN A 101 6.44 1.47 7.16
N ILE A 102 6.60 2.33 6.15
CA ILE A 102 5.90 3.61 6.05
C ILE A 102 5.02 3.71 4.82
N ASN A 103 5.42 3.06 3.71
CA ASN A 103 4.74 3.11 2.43
C ASN A 103 4.75 1.75 1.74
N MET A 104 3.78 1.50 0.88
CA MET A 104 3.63 0.23 0.19
C MET A 104 2.87 0.39 -1.13
N SER A 105 3.27 -0.36 -2.16
CA SER A 105 2.56 -0.40 -3.44
C SER A 105 2.62 -1.79 -4.07
N TRP A 106 1.46 -2.32 -4.47
CA TRP A 106 1.32 -3.62 -5.12
C TRP A 106 1.43 -3.45 -6.63
N SER A 107 2.27 -4.27 -7.30
CA SER A 107 2.34 -4.24 -8.76
C SER A 107 0.99 -4.61 -9.38
N PRO A 108 0.57 -3.97 -10.47
CA PRO A 108 -0.68 -4.27 -11.18
C PRO A 108 -0.86 -5.74 -11.58
N ASP A 109 0.23 -6.44 -11.89
CA ASP A 109 0.21 -7.88 -12.19
C ASP A 109 0.08 -8.78 -10.94
N GLY A 110 0.05 -8.19 -9.75
CA GLY A 110 -0.13 -8.83 -8.46
C GLY A 110 1.10 -9.58 -7.93
N LYS A 111 2.24 -9.58 -8.64
CA LYS A 111 3.39 -10.43 -8.30
C LYS A 111 4.36 -9.80 -7.32
N TYR A 112 4.37 -8.48 -7.19
CA TYR A 112 5.36 -7.76 -6.40
C TYR A 112 4.72 -6.81 -5.40
N LEU A 113 5.34 -6.70 -4.22
CA LEU A 113 5.07 -5.64 -3.26
C LEU A 113 6.33 -4.81 -3.06
N ALA A 114 6.22 -3.52 -3.35
CA ALA A 114 7.21 -2.53 -2.97
C ALA A 114 6.89 -2.01 -1.57
N VAL A 115 7.90 -1.93 -0.69
CA VAL A 115 7.77 -1.44 0.68
C VAL A 115 8.89 -0.46 0.98
N GLY A 116 8.51 0.78 1.32
CA GLY A 116 9.41 1.81 1.83
C GLY A 116 9.41 1.82 3.36
N ASN A 117 10.56 2.09 3.97
CA ASN A 117 10.70 2.15 5.43
C ASN A 117 11.26 3.50 5.93
N ARG A 118 11.24 3.70 7.26
CA ARG A 118 11.80 4.88 7.95
C ARG A 118 13.31 5.09 7.77
N ASP A 119 14.03 4.07 7.30
CA ASP A 119 15.49 4.08 7.18
C ASP A 119 15.95 4.41 5.75
N ASP A 120 15.06 5.04 4.97
CA ASP A 120 15.24 5.41 3.56
C ASP A 120 15.51 4.22 2.63
N CYS A 121 15.04 3.03 3.01
CA CYS A 121 15.17 1.83 2.19
C CYS A 121 13.87 1.51 1.45
N LEU A 122 14.02 1.10 0.18
CA LEU A 122 13.01 0.44 -0.62
C LEU A 122 13.32 -1.06 -0.68
N THR A 123 12.31 -1.90 -0.43
CA THR A 123 12.42 -3.35 -0.62
C THR A 123 11.33 -3.81 -1.57
N ILE A 124 11.68 -4.61 -2.58
CA ILE A 124 10.72 -5.27 -3.48
C ILE A 124 10.67 -6.75 -3.10
N TYR A 125 9.48 -7.25 -2.77
CA TYR A 125 9.22 -8.67 -2.53
C TYR A 125 8.56 -9.31 -3.74
N ASN A 126 9.01 -10.50 -4.12
CA ASN A 126 8.31 -11.36 -5.06
C ASN A 126 7.36 -12.27 -4.27
N LEU A 127 6.05 -12.12 -4.49
CA LEU A 127 5.02 -12.83 -3.72
C LEU A 127 4.84 -14.28 -4.16
N GLN A 128 5.23 -14.62 -5.38
CA GLN A 128 5.16 -15.99 -5.87
C GLN A 128 6.26 -16.86 -5.25
N THR A 129 7.46 -16.30 -5.09
CA THR A 129 8.60 -17.03 -4.51
C THR A 129 8.76 -16.81 -3.01
N GLY A 130 8.14 -15.75 -2.47
CA GLY A 130 8.34 -15.30 -1.09
C GLY A 130 9.70 -14.64 -0.85
N ALA A 131 10.50 -14.41 -1.90
CA ALA A 131 11.86 -13.89 -1.78
C ALA A 131 11.91 -12.36 -1.90
N THR A 132 12.92 -11.75 -1.28
CA THR A 132 13.32 -10.37 -1.56
C THR A 132 13.97 -10.31 -2.94
N LEU A 133 13.39 -9.53 -3.85
CA LEU A 133 13.95 -9.27 -5.18
C LEU A 133 15.05 -8.21 -5.13
N SER A 134 14.83 -7.13 -4.38
CA SER A 134 15.79 -6.05 -4.20
C SER A 134 15.61 -5.35 -2.85
N HIS A 135 16.70 -4.83 -2.29
CA HIS A 135 16.74 -3.95 -1.12
C HIS A 135 17.75 -2.84 -1.37
N THR A 136 17.32 -1.58 -1.39
CA THR A 136 18.16 -0.41 -1.75
C THR A 136 17.95 0.73 -0.78
N LYS A 137 19.05 1.36 -0.33
CA LYS A 137 19.04 2.55 0.53
C LYS A 137 19.30 3.82 -0.29
N PHE A 138 18.44 4.83 -0.14
CA PHE A 138 18.48 6.05 -0.95
C PHE A 138 19.06 7.27 -0.21
N ASN A 139 19.21 7.23 1.12
CA ASN A 139 19.68 8.36 1.96
C ASN A 139 18.84 9.64 1.78
N PHE A 140 17.57 9.47 1.47
CA PHE A 140 16.53 10.48 1.50
C PHE A 140 15.18 9.80 1.69
N GLU A 141 14.24 10.54 2.26
CA GLU A 141 12.92 10.01 2.56
C GLU A 141 12.20 9.53 1.30
N ILE A 142 11.58 8.36 1.41
CA ILE A 142 10.67 7.79 0.42
C ILE A 142 9.24 8.10 0.87
N ASN A 143 8.58 9.02 0.17
CA ASN A 143 7.28 9.54 0.57
C ASN A 143 6.10 8.73 0.02
N GLU A 144 6.18 8.27 -1.23
CA GLU A 144 5.16 7.44 -1.87
C GLU A 144 5.80 6.73 -3.08
N MET A 145 5.13 5.69 -3.58
CA MET A 145 5.61 4.92 -4.72
C MET A 145 4.46 4.31 -5.51
N CYS A 146 4.62 4.18 -6.82
CA CYS A 146 3.67 3.48 -7.68
C CYS A 146 4.37 2.80 -8.86
N TRP A 147 3.65 1.88 -9.48
CA TRP A 147 4.07 1.15 -10.68
C TRP A 147 3.31 1.70 -11.87
N ASP A 148 3.91 1.70 -13.06
CA ASP A 148 3.11 1.80 -14.28
C ASP A 148 2.21 0.57 -14.45
N ASN A 149 1.18 0.70 -15.27
CA ASN A 149 0.20 -0.37 -15.49
C ASN A 149 0.82 -1.61 -16.18
N SER A 150 1.92 -1.44 -16.93
CA SER A 150 2.63 -2.53 -17.60
C SER A 150 3.67 -3.23 -16.71
N VAL A 151 3.94 -2.71 -15.51
CA VAL A 151 4.98 -3.19 -14.59
C VAL A 151 6.38 -3.14 -15.21
N SER A 152 6.63 -2.13 -16.06
CA SER A 152 7.91 -1.86 -16.72
C SER A 152 8.67 -0.70 -16.08
N GLU A 153 7.96 0.23 -15.44
CA GLU A 153 8.51 1.41 -14.78
C GLU A 153 8.01 1.49 -13.33
N PHE A 154 8.88 1.96 -12.45
CA PHE A 154 8.59 2.19 -11.05
C PHE A 154 8.90 3.64 -10.67
N PHE A 155 7.96 4.29 -10.02
CA PHE A 155 8.02 5.70 -9.65
C PHE A 155 8.19 5.85 -8.15
N LEU A 156 9.12 6.72 -7.75
CA LEU A 156 9.46 6.97 -6.36
C LEU A 156 9.39 8.47 -6.06
N ALA A 157 8.42 8.88 -5.26
CA ALA A 157 8.32 10.25 -4.76
C ALA A 157 9.31 10.45 -3.60
N THR A 158 10.15 11.49 -3.70
CA THR A 158 11.26 11.71 -2.76
C THR A 158 11.02 12.91 -1.85
N GLY A 159 11.65 12.88 -0.68
CA GLY A 159 11.77 14.03 0.24
C GLY A 159 12.62 15.19 -0.32
N LYS A 160 13.17 15.07 -1.53
CA LYS A 160 13.93 16.14 -2.19
C LYS A 160 13.11 16.92 -3.22
N GLY A 161 11.90 16.44 -3.54
CA GLY A 161 10.98 17.03 -4.50
C GLY A 161 10.83 16.29 -5.83
N PRO A 162 11.92 15.76 -6.44
CA PRO A 162 11.78 14.98 -7.66
C PRO A 162 11.06 13.65 -7.46
N ILE A 163 10.48 13.16 -8.56
CA ILE A 163 10.05 11.78 -8.71
C ILE A 163 11.13 11.05 -9.52
N LEU A 164 11.67 9.96 -8.97
CA LEU A 164 12.60 9.10 -9.68
C LEU A 164 11.84 8.04 -10.45
N VAL A 165 12.24 7.78 -11.69
CA VAL A 165 11.66 6.74 -12.54
C VAL A 165 12.71 5.66 -12.77
N PHE A 166 12.38 4.42 -12.43
CA PHE A 166 13.24 3.25 -12.60
C PHE A 166 12.65 2.32 -13.63
N LYS A 167 13.51 1.67 -14.42
CA LYS A 167 13.15 0.49 -15.20
C LYS A 167 13.04 -0.71 -14.28
N PHE A 168 11.96 -1.46 -14.39
CA PHE A 168 11.74 -2.71 -13.68
C PHE A 168 11.87 -3.91 -14.64
N PRO A 169 12.43 -5.06 -14.23
CA PRO A 169 12.85 -5.44 -12.87
C PRO A 169 14.28 -5.04 -12.49
N GLU A 170 15.06 -4.45 -13.39
CA GLU A 170 16.48 -4.16 -13.13
C GLU A 170 16.70 -3.06 -12.07
N MET A 171 15.64 -2.31 -11.74
CA MET A 171 15.68 -1.14 -10.85
C MET A 171 16.76 -0.13 -11.24
N THR A 172 16.99 0.03 -12.54
CA THR A 172 17.93 1.02 -13.08
C THR A 172 17.21 2.34 -13.26
N GLN A 173 17.74 3.43 -12.69
CA GLN A 173 17.14 4.75 -12.83
C GLN A 173 17.18 5.20 -14.30
N LEU A 174 16.02 5.51 -14.87
CA LEU A 174 15.86 5.99 -16.24
C LEU A 174 15.92 7.52 -16.32
N ARG A 175 15.18 8.19 -15.42
CA ARG A 175 15.02 9.64 -15.43
C ARG A 175 14.56 10.17 -14.09
N GLU A 176 14.68 11.48 -13.95
CA GLU A 176 14.17 12.26 -12.82
C GLU A 176 13.12 13.25 -13.36
N LEU A 177 11.97 13.31 -12.70
CA LEU A 177 10.91 14.28 -12.99
C LEU A 177 10.95 15.39 -11.94
N SER A 178 11.60 16.50 -12.28
CA SER A 178 11.76 17.65 -11.39
C SER A 178 10.65 18.67 -11.67
N GLY A 179 9.49 18.47 -11.04
CA GLY A 179 8.35 19.40 -11.10
C GLY A 179 8.13 20.19 -9.81
N HIS A 180 8.60 19.67 -8.67
CA HIS A 180 8.42 20.27 -7.36
C HIS A 180 9.77 20.70 -6.77
N ILE A 181 9.76 21.84 -6.09
CA ILE A 181 10.93 22.41 -5.39
C ILE A 181 11.05 21.93 -3.93
N THR A 182 10.04 21.21 -3.45
CA THR A 182 9.92 20.63 -2.10
C THR A 182 9.29 19.24 -2.19
N ASN A 183 9.24 18.52 -1.07
CA ASN A 183 8.77 17.14 -0.94
C ASN A 183 7.54 16.83 -1.82
N CYS A 184 7.67 15.81 -2.66
CA CYS A 184 6.51 15.19 -3.29
C CYS A 184 5.94 14.16 -2.30
N TYR A 185 4.70 14.36 -1.84
CA TYR A 185 4.11 13.53 -0.79
C TYR A 185 3.30 12.34 -1.31
N SER A 186 2.76 12.44 -2.51
CA SER A 186 1.88 11.40 -3.07
C SER A 186 1.96 11.41 -4.59
N ILE A 187 1.94 10.22 -5.16
CA ILE A 187 1.85 9.94 -6.59
C ILE A 187 0.91 8.75 -6.76
N ASP A 188 0.19 8.73 -7.87
CA ASP A 188 -0.66 7.61 -8.25
C ASP A 188 -0.71 7.52 -9.78
N MET A 189 -0.96 6.33 -10.30
CA MET A 189 -1.09 6.09 -11.74
C MET A 189 -2.56 6.05 -12.14
N ASP A 190 -2.87 6.71 -13.26
CA ASP A 190 -4.20 6.59 -13.87
C ASP A 190 -4.40 5.14 -14.36
N PRO A 191 -5.43 4.43 -13.90
CA PRO A 191 -5.69 3.05 -14.32
C PRO A 191 -6.05 2.92 -15.80
N SER A 192 -6.38 4.02 -16.50
CA SER A 192 -6.79 4.02 -17.91
C SER A 192 -5.64 4.15 -18.91
N VAL A 193 -4.44 4.52 -18.46
CA VAL A 193 -3.30 4.80 -19.35
C VAL A 193 -2.40 3.58 -19.44
N SER A 194 -2.32 2.97 -20.63
CA SER A 194 -1.43 1.83 -20.91
C SER A 194 0.02 2.24 -21.10
#